data_AF-F7KUV9-F1
#
_entry.id   AF-F7KUV9-F1
#
_cell.length_a   1.000
_cell.length_b   1.000
_cell.length_c   1.000
_cell.angle_alpha   90.00
_cell.angle_beta   90.00
_cell.angle_gamma   90.00
#
_symmetry.space_group_name_H-M   'P 1'
#
loop_
_entity.id
_entity.type
_entity.pdbx_description
1 polymer ?
#
loop_
_entity_poly.entity_id
_entity_poly.type
_entity_poly.pdbx_seq_one_letter_code
_entity_poly.pdbx_strand_id
1 'polypeptide(L)' 'MKGKHWECKYCDCTSKSQSPYEEKGFYVCSRCGAEWEDCKILVEDEDYDDEEY' A
#
# COMPACT_ATOMS: atom_id res chain seq x y z
N MET A 1 -3.89 -9.38 16.59
CA MET A 1 -4.08 -10.04 15.28
C MET A 1 -3.04 -9.44 14.37
N LYS A 2 -2.09 -10.24 13.89
CA LYS A 2 -1.07 -9.82 12.94
C LYS A 2 -1.76 -9.18 11.73
N GLY A 3 -1.55 -7.89 11.50
CA GLY A 3 -2.09 -7.19 10.35
C GLY A 3 -1.22 -7.47 9.13
N LYS A 4 -1.86 -7.64 7.97
CA LYS A 4 -1.19 -7.49 6.68
C LYS A 4 -1.85 -6.33 5.98
N HIS A 5 -1.06 -5.42 5.45
CA HIS A 5 -1.57 -4.28 4.71
C HIS A 5 -0.80 -4.13 3.38
N TRP A 6 -1.46 -3.49 2.42
CA TRP A 6 -0.87 -3.23 1.12
C TRP A 6 -0.21 -1.87 1.11
N GLU A 7 1.01 -1.79 0.60
CA GLU A 7 1.77 -0.55 0.45
C GLU A 7 2.29 -0.38 -0.97
N CYS A 8 2.53 0.86 -1.38
CA CYS A 8 3.25 1.16 -2.60
C CYS A 8 4.76 0.98 -2.38
N LYS A 9 5.40 0.06 -3.12
CA LYS A 9 6.85 -0.21 -3.05
C LYS A 9 7.80 0.97 -3.34
N TYR A 10 7.25 2.10 -3.80
CA TYR A 10 8.02 3.29 -4.17
C TYR A 10 7.91 4.44 -3.16
N CYS A 11 6.87 4.46 -2.31
CA CYS A 11 6.61 5.62 -1.44
C CYS A 11 5.82 5.28 -0.16
N ASP A 12 5.67 3.98 0.12
CA ASP A 12 5.07 3.39 1.33
C ASP A 12 3.63 3.86 1.59
N CYS A 13 2.95 4.33 0.52
CA CYS A 13 1.58 4.76 0.63
C CYS A 13 0.66 3.54 0.69
N THR A 14 -0.18 3.47 1.72
CA THR A 14 -1.11 2.35 1.95
C THR A 14 -2.43 2.48 1.20
N SER A 15 -2.59 3.57 0.43
CA SER A 15 -3.86 3.95 -0.19
C SER A 15 -3.76 4.00 -1.71
N LYS A 16 -4.81 3.48 -2.35
CA LYS A 16 -5.03 3.58 -3.79
C LYS A 16 -6.15 4.57 -4.11
N SER A 17 -6.06 5.21 -5.27
CA SER A 17 -7.04 6.13 -5.81
C SER A 17 -7.45 5.70 -7.22
N GLN A 18 -8.70 5.94 -7.59
CA GLN A 18 -9.14 5.74 -8.96
C GLN A 18 -8.38 6.71 -9.87
N SER A 19 -7.78 6.21 -10.95
CA SER A 19 -7.15 7.08 -11.95
C SER A 19 -8.21 7.99 -12.57
N PRO A 20 -7.92 9.30 -12.72
CA PRO A 20 -8.82 10.23 -13.39
C PRO A 20 -8.75 10.14 -14.93
N TYR A 21 -7.77 9.42 -15.47
CA TYR A 21 -7.51 9.34 -16.92
C TYR A 21 -7.86 7.98 -17.53
N GLU A 22 -7.92 6.93 -16.70
CA GLU A 22 -8.15 5.55 -17.14
C GLU A 22 -9.57 5.08 -16.82
N GLU A 23 -9.90 3.87 -17.27
CA GLU A 23 -11.20 3.26 -17.01
C GLU A 23 -11.49 3.06 -15.51
N LYS A 24 -12.78 3.00 -15.17
CA LYS A 24 -13.23 2.75 -13.80
C LYS A 24 -12.75 1.37 -13.36
N GLY A 25 -12.01 1.31 -12.26
CA GLY A 25 -11.35 0.09 -11.78
C GLY A 25 -9.83 0.11 -11.97
N PHE A 26 -9.29 1.00 -12.78
CA PHE A 26 -7.86 1.26 -12.83
C PHE A 26 -7.44 2.15 -11.65
N TYR A 27 -6.68 1.58 -10.73
CA TYR A 27 -6.23 2.27 -9.52
C TYR A 27 -4.75 2.63 -9.61
N VAL A 28 -4.41 3.78 -9.06
CA VAL A 28 -3.03 4.26 -8.90
C VAL A 28 -2.75 4.54 -7.44
N CYS A 29 -1.48 4.49 -7.04
CA CYS A 29 -1.05 4.98 -5.74
C CYS A 29 -1.49 6.42 -5.54
N SER A 30 -2.19 6.70 -4.44
CA SER A 30 -2.72 8.04 -4.15
C SER A 30 -1.64 9.10 -3.93
N ARG A 31 -0.37 8.69 -3.77
CA ARG A 31 0.76 9.58 -3.50
C ARG A 31 1.66 9.80 -4.72
N CYS A 32 2.13 8.73 -5.37
CA CYS A 32 3.07 8.84 -6.49
C CYS A 32 2.45 8.62 -7.87
N GLY A 33 1.19 8.16 -7.95
CA GLY A 33 0.50 7.91 -9.22
C GLY A 33 0.94 6.63 -9.97
N ALA A 34 1.86 5.82 -9.41
CA ALA A 34 2.20 4.53 -9.99
C ALA A 34 0.98 3.59 -10.00
N GLU A 35 0.85 2.74 -11.03
CA GLU A 35 -0.23 1.76 -11.13
C GLU A 35 -0.27 0.85 -9.89
N TRP A 36 -1.44 0.73 -9.27
CA TRP A 36 -1.58 0.07 -7.97
C TRP A 36 -1.31 -1.43 -8.06
N GLU A 37 -1.76 -2.09 -9.13
CA GLU A 37 -1.54 -3.54 -9.29
C GLU A 37 -0.05 -3.89 -9.46
N ASP A 38 0.73 -2.98 -10.03
CA ASP A 38 2.18 -3.10 -10.21
C ASP A 38 3.01 -2.65 -9.00
N CYS A 39 2.52 -1.65 -8.26
CA CYS A 39 3.26 -1.07 -7.15
C CYS A 39 2.90 -1.66 -5.78
N LYS A 40 1.75 -2.33 -5.63
CA LYS A 40 1.32 -2.87 -4.33
C LYS A 40 2.22 -4.03 -3.90
N ILE A 41 2.67 -3.98 -2.66
CA ILE A 41 3.36 -5.05 -1.96
C ILE A 41 2.62 -5.34 -0.66
N LEU A 42 2.57 -6.61 -0.27
CA LEU A 42 1.96 -7.01 0.99
C LEU A 42 3.03 -6.93 2.07
N VAL A 43 2.82 -6.05 3.04
CA VAL A 43 3.71 -5.86 4.18
C VAL A 43 3.06 -6.49 5.41
N GLU A 44 3.89 -7.14 6.23
CA GLU A 44 3.48 -7.65 7.54
C GLU A 44 3.71 -6.53 8.55
N ASP A 45 2.70 -6.19 9.35
CA ASP A 45 2.90 -5.26 10.46
C ASP A 45 3.90 -5.88 11.45
N GLU A 46 5.05 -5.22 11.68
CA GLU A 46 6.02 -5.66 12.68
C GLU A 46 5.37 -5.57 14.07
N ASP A 47 5.19 -6.73 14.72
CA ASP A 47 4.94 -6.78 16.16
C ASP A 47 6.17 -6.15 16.84
N TYR A 48 6.02 -4.94 17.40
CA TYR A 48 6.93 -4.47 18.45
C TYR A 48 6.73 -5.45 19.62
N ASP A 49 7.53 -6.51 19.64
CA ASP A 49 7.62 -7.42 20.76
C ASP A 49 8.25 -6.60 21.89
N ASP A 50 7.39 -6.06 22.75
CA ASP A 50 7.69 -5.40 24.01
C ASP A 50 8.26 -6.45 24.99
N GLU A 51 9.38 -7.07 24.62
CA GLU A 51 10.18 -7.97 25.45
C GLU A 51 11.33 -7.21 26.15
N GLU A 52 11.11 -5.94 26.53
CA GLU A 52 12.05 -5.21 27.38
C GLU A 52 11.31 -4.31 28.39
N TYR A 53 10.88 -4.88 29.53
CA TYR A 53 11.41 -4.60 30.89
C TYR A 53 10.59 -5.26 32.02
#